data_AF-A0A831KE42-F1
#
_entry.id   AF-A0A831KE42-F1
#
_cell.length_a   1.000
_cell.length_b   1.000
_cell.length_c   1.000
_cell.angle_alpha   90.00
_cell.angle_beta   90.00
_cell.angle_gamma   90.00
#
_symmetry.space_group_name_H-M   'P 1'
#
loop_
_entity.id
_entity.type
_entity.pdbx_description
1 polymer ?
#
loop_
_entity_poly.entity_id
_entity_poly.type
_entity_poly.pdbx_seq_one_letter_code
_entity_poly.pdbx_strand_id
1 'polypeptide(L)' 'MYEFVNKNRGLSIYEIAKKVGWSSGKVYNIVRSLEQAGLVKTELIVEGGRVKRKVYPTSWVELF' A
#
# COMPACT_ATOMS: atom_id res chain seq x y z
N MET A 1 3.23 -4.14 9.34
CA MET A 1 2.81 -3.75 7.97
C MET A 1 2.25 -2.34 7.95
N TYR A 2 1.26 -2.01 8.79
CA TYR A 2 0.71 -0.66 8.89
C TYR A 2 1.78 0.43 9.15
N GLU A 3 2.64 0.28 10.16
CA GLU A 3 3.72 1.24 10.44
C GLU A 3 4.71 1.40 9.28
N PHE A 4 4.95 0.31 8.54
CA PHE A 4 5.85 0.33 7.38
C PHE A 4 5.27 1.17 6.25
N VAL A 5 3.98 1.01 5.95
CA VAL A 5 3.24 1.83 4.99
C VAL A 5 3.17 3.28 5.46
N ASN A 6 3.00 3.52 6.76
CA ASN A 6 3.00 4.86 7.33
C ASN A 6 4.34 5.60 7.12
N LYS A 7 5.46 4.89 7.32
CA LYS A 7 6.81 5.42 7.07
C LYS A 7 7.19 5.47 5.58
N ASN A 8 6.55 4.68 4.73
CA ASN A 8 6.86 4.56 3.30
C ASN A 8 5.58 4.68 2.45
N ARG A 9 4.97 5.88 2.47
CA ARG A 9 3.76 6.19 1.69
C ARG A 9 3.99 6.06 0.17
N GLY A 10 2.99 5.61 -0.57
CA GLY A 10 3.02 5.57 -2.03
C GLY A 10 3.91 4.48 -2.63
N LEU A 11 4.22 3.43 -1.87
CA LEU A 11 4.86 2.24 -2.40
C LEU A 11 3.83 1.28 -2.99
N SER A 12 4.22 0.60 -4.06
CA SER A 12 3.46 -0.54 -4.59
C SER A 12 3.66 -1.78 -3.73
N ILE A 13 2.75 -2.73 -3.88
CA ILE A 13 2.82 -4.04 -3.21
C ILE A 13 4.16 -4.73 -3.49
N TYR A 14 4.68 -4.61 -4.71
CA TYR A 14 5.98 -5.15 -5.08
C TYR A 14 7.14 -4.47 -4.36
N GLU A 15 7.15 -3.13 -4.30
CA GLU A 15 8.19 -2.36 -3.61
C GLU A 15 8.18 -2.65 -2.11
N ILE A 16 6.99 -2.77 -1.53
CA ILE A 16 6.80 -3.20 -0.13
C ILE A 16 7.38 -4.59 0.06
N ALA A 17 6.97 -5.57 -0.75
CA ALA A 17 7.43 -6.96 -0.68
C ALA A 17 8.96 -7.06 -0.74
N LYS A 18 9.58 -6.33 -1.67
CA LYS A 18 11.03 -6.28 -1.82
C LYS A 18 11.72 -5.70 -0.58
N LYS A 19 11.18 -4.63 0.02
CA LYS A 19 11.77 -3.99 1.21
C LYS A 19 11.61 -4.82 2.48
N VAL A 20 10.49 -5.52 2.66
CA VAL A 20 10.23 -6.34 3.85
C VAL A 20 10.72 -7.79 3.71
N GLY A 21 11.19 -8.18 2.52
CA GLY A 21 11.65 -9.54 2.23
C GLY A 21 10.54 -10.59 2.20
N TRP A 22 9.31 -10.20 1.89
CA TRP A 22 8.16 -11.11 1.81
C TRP A 22 7.71 -11.35 0.38
N SER A 23 6.92 -12.40 0.16
CA SER A 23 6.29 -12.62 -1.13
C SER A 23 5.20 -11.58 -1.40
N SER A 24 5.07 -11.18 -2.67
CA SER A 24 4.04 -10.22 -3.10
C SER A 24 2.62 -10.67 -2.75
N GLY A 25 2.33 -11.98 -2.79
CA GLY A 25 1.04 -12.53 -2.39
C GLY A 25 0.74 -12.37 -0.90
N LYS A 26 1.75 -12.56 -0.03
CA LYS A 26 1.61 -12.32 1.41
C LYS A 26 1.34 -10.85 1.69
N VAL A 27 2.11 -9.95 1.07
CA VAL A 27 1.90 -8.51 1.22
C VAL A 27 0.54 -8.09 0.69
N TYR A 28 0.12 -8.61 -0.47
CA TYR A 28 -1.19 -8.34 -1.06
C TYR A 28 -2.32 -8.69 -0.09
N ASN A 29 -2.30 -9.89 0.49
CA ASN A 29 -3.33 -10.32 1.44
C ASN A 29 -3.38 -9.42 2.67
N ILE A 30 -2.23 -9.04 3.23
CA ILE A 30 -2.17 -8.15 4.39
C ILE A 30 -2.67 -6.75 4.02
N VAL A 31 -2.24 -6.19 2.88
CA VAL A 31 -2.69 -4.87 2.40
C VAL A 31 -4.20 -4.88 2.16
N ARG A 32 -4.74 -5.95 1.56
CA ARG A 32 -6.18 -6.11 1.35
C ARG A 32 -6.95 -6.16 2.66
N SER A 33 -6.47 -6.88 3.67
CA SER A 33 -7.08 -6.90 5.00
C SER A 33 -7.02 -5.52 5.68
N LEU A 34 -5.90 -4.79 5.54
CA LEU A 34 -5.77 -3.43 6.06
C LEU A 34 -6.70 -2.44 5.34
N GLU A 35 -6.90 -2.62 4.03
CA GLU A 35 -7.80 -1.81 3.21
C GLU A 35 -9.26 -2.05 3.60
N GLN A 36 -9.65 -3.32 3.80
CA GLN A 36 -10.96 -3.69 4.34
C GLN A 36 -11.20 -3.13 5.75
N ALA A 37 -10.15 -3.04 6.57
CA ALA A 37 -10.21 -2.41 7.88
C ALA A 37 -10.17 -0.87 7.84
N GLY A 38 -10.07 -0.25 6.65
CA GLY A 38 -10.00 1.21 6.48
C GLY A 38 -8.67 1.85 6.90
N LEU A 39 -7.66 1.05 7.24
CA LEU A 39 -6.36 1.51 7.75
C LEU A 39 -5.42 1.97 6.63
N VAL A 40 -5.62 1.47 5.41
CA VAL A 40 -4.85 1.89 4.23
C VAL A 40 -5.80 2.10 3.06
N LYS A 41 -5.39 2.95 2.11
CA LYS A 41 -6.05 3.10 0.81
C LYS A 41 -5.12 2.64 -0.29
N THR A 42 -5.70 2.07 -1.35
CA THR A 42 -4.94 1.78 -2.57
C THR A 42 -5.42 2.64 -3.73
N GLU A 43 -4.48 3.18 -4.50
CA GLU A 43 -4.76 4.00 -5.68
C GLU A 43 -4.12 3.39 -6.92
N LEU A 44 -4.81 3.50 -8.05
CA LEU A 44 -4.30 3.08 -9.35
C LEU A 44 -3.70 4.30 -10.05
N ILE A 45 -2.39 4.28 -10.25
CA ILE A 45 -1.65 5.34 -10.92
C ILE A 45 -1.07 4.78 -12.21
N VAL A 46 -1.18 5.53 -13.30
CA VAL A 46 -0.56 5.19 -14.58
C VAL A 46 0.83 5.83 -14.61
N GLU A 47 1.88 5.02 -14.60
CA GLU A 47 3.26 5.49 -14.65
C GLU A 47 3.98 4.79 -15.81
N GLY A 48 4.47 5.57 -16.78
CA GLY A 48 5.14 5.03 -17.98
C GLY A 48 4.27 4.08 -18.82
N GLY A 49 2.96 4.35 -18.88
CA GLY A 49 1.98 3.52 -19.61
C GLY A 49 1.59 2.21 -18.90
N ARG A 50 2.08 1.96 -17.67
CA ARG A 50 1.70 0.80 -16.86
C ARG A 50 0.88 1.23 -15.65
N VAL A 51 -0.22 0.52 -15.40
CA VAL A 51 -1.04 0.72 -14.20
C VAL A 51 -0.30 0.12 -13.00
N LYS A 52 -0.03 0.96 -12.00
CA LYS A 52 0.57 0.57 -10.71
C LYS A 52 -0.43 0.82 -9.60
N ARG A 53 -0.60 -0.16 -8.72
CA ARG A 53 -1.34 0.02 -7.47
C ARG A 53 -0.39 0.51 -6.38
N LYS A 54 -0.57 1.74 -5.92
CA LYS A 54 0.17 2.33 -4.81
C LYS A 54 -0.64 2.22 -3.52
N VAL A 55 0.05 2.05 -2.41
CA VAL A 55 -0.54 1.86 -1.07
C VAL A 55 -0.21 3.07 -0.21
N TYR A 56 -1.22 3.65 0.40
CA TYR A 56 -1.12 4.82 1.26
C TYR A 56 -1.71 4.50 2.63
N PRO A 57 -1.09 4.97 3.74
CA PRO A 57 -1.75 4.93 5.04
C PRO A 57 -3.00 5.80 4.97
N THR A 58 -4.10 5.37 5.60
CA THR A 58 -5.22 6.28 5.85
C THR A 58 -4.78 7.24 6.95
N SER A 59 -4.16 8.36 6.60
CA SER A 59 -3.94 9.43 7.57
C SER A 59 -5.25 10.15 7.81
N TRP A 60 -5.62 10.28 9.08
CA TRP A 60 -6.81 10.94 9.64
C TRP A 60 -7.03 12.42 9.22
N VAL A 61 -6.22 12.97 8.31
CA VAL A 61 -6.10 14.41 7.98
C VAL A 61 -6.68 14.77 6.59
N GLU A 62 -7.30 13.83 5.87
CA GLU A 62 -8.04 14.12 4.62
C GLU A 62 -9.56 13.87 4.75
N LEU A 63 -10.08 13.92 5.98
CA LEU A 63 -11.52 13.89 6.27
C LEU A 63 -12.06 15.24 6.81
N PHE A 64 -11.21 16.28 6.91
CA PHE A 64 -11.59 17.64 7.32
C PHE A 64 -10.92 18.68 6.46
#